data_AF-A0A2T2NPR7-F1
#
_entry.id   AF-A0A2T2NPR7-F1
#
_cell.length_a   1.000
_cell.length_b   1.000
_cell.length_c   1.000
_cell.angle_alpha   90.00
_cell.angle_beta   90.00
_cell.angle_gamma   90.00
#
_symmetry.space_group_name_H-M   'P 1'
#
loop_
_entity.id
_entity.type
_entity.pdbx_description
1 polymer ?
#
loop_
_entity_poly.entity_id
_entity_poly.type
_entity_poly.pdbx_seq_one_letter_code
_entity_poly.pdbx_strand_id
1 'polypeptide(L)' 'RTGRVLLLDEVSASVDREKKRVMQGVIRREFGGYAVIAVSHRLDMIMDFDRVAVMDTGDIV' A
#
# COMPACT_ATOMS: atom_id res chain seq x y z
N ARG A 1 -17.56 -1.37 -17.12
CA ARG A 1 -16.12 -1.50 -16.82
C ARG A 1 -16.01 -1.53 -15.30
N THR A 2 -15.77 -2.70 -14.72
CA THR A 2 -15.61 -2.86 -13.27
C THR A 2 -14.30 -2.16 -12.85
N GLY A 3 -14.40 -1.20 -11.93
CA GLY A 3 -13.24 -0.52 -11.36
C GLY A 3 -12.35 -1.53 -10.65
N ARG A 4 -11.06 -1.51 -10.94
CA ARG A 4 -10.08 -2.44 -10.38
C ARG A 4 -9.43 -1.76 -9.18
N VAL A 5 -9.93 -2.07 -7.98
CA VAL A 5 -9.41 -1.53 -6.72
C VAL A 5 -8.73 -2.66 -5.95
N LEU A 6 -7.53 -2.39 -5.45
CA LEU A 6 -6.79 -3.27 -4.55
C LEU A 6 -6.67 -2.60 -3.19
N LEU A 7 -7.22 -3.22 -2.15
CA LEU A 7 -7.08 -2.78 -0.76
C LEU A 7 -6.05 -3.67 -0.06
N LEU A 8 -5.03 -3.07 0.54
CA LEU A 8 -3.98 -3.76 1.28
C LEU A 8 -3.99 -3.27 2.72
N ASP A 9 -4.37 -4.14 3.64
CA ASP A 9 -4.24 -3.88 5.07
C ASP A 9 -3.12 -4.76 5.63
N GLU A 10 -2.30 -4.15 6.48
CA GLU A 10 -1.18 -4.71 7.23
C GLU A 10 -0.63 -6.11 6.81
N VAL A 11 -0.19 -6.28 5.55
CA VAL A 11 0.41 -7.54 5.04
C VAL A 11 1.86 -7.74 5.52
N SER A 12 2.29 -7.00 6.55
CA SER A 12 3.71 -6.68 6.76
C SER A 12 4.20 -6.90 8.20
N ALA A 13 3.32 -7.32 9.11
CA ALA A 13 3.63 -7.49 10.53
C ALA A 13 4.66 -8.60 10.82
N SER A 14 4.82 -9.60 9.94
CA SER A 14 5.76 -10.72 10.11
C SER A 14 6.81 -10.86 8.99
N VAL A 15 6.93 -9.86 8.11
CA VAL A 15 7.66 -9.98 6.85
C VAL A 15 8.94 -9.13 6.89
N ASP A 16 10.10 -9.78 6.75
CA ASP A 16 11.42 -9.13 6.67
C ASP A 16 11.51 -8.08 5.55
N ARG A 17 12.41 -7.09 5.71
CA ARG A 17 12.59 -5.97 4.76
C ARG A 17 12.77 -6.41 3.30
N GLU A 18 13.44 -7.52 3.07
CA GLU A 18 13.67 -8.05 1.73
C GLU A 18 12.37 -8.52 1.07
N LYS A 19 11.58 -9.31 1.79
CA LYS A 19 10.29 -9.80 1.32
C LYS A 19 9.29 -8.66 1.06
N LYS A 20 9.38 -7.54 1.79
CA LYS A 20 8.56 -6.34 1.51
C LYS A 20 8.90 -5.72 0.15
N ARG A 21 10.17 -5.61 -0.22
CA ARG A 21 10.57 -5.11 -1.55
C ARG A 21 10.06 -6.01 -2.67
N VAL A 22 10.15 -7.33 -2.48
CA VAL A 22 9.61 -8.29 -3.46
C VAL A 22 8.11 -8.10 -3.61
N MET A 23 7.37 -8.00 -2.50
CA MET A 23 5.92 -7.77 -2.54
C MET A 23 5.54 -6.45 -3.22
N GLN A 24 6.26 -5.36 -2.94
CA GLN A 24 6.08 -4.09 -3.64
C GLN A 24 6.32 -4.22 -5.15
N GLY A 25 7.36 -4.95 -5.56
CA GLY A 25 7.64 -5.23 -6.97
C GLY A 25 6.51 -5.99 -7.66
N VAL A 26 5.95 -7.00 -6.99
CA VAL A 26 4.79 -7.76 -7.50
C VAL A 26 3.57 -6.87 -7.61
N ILE A 27 3.28 -6.04 -6.59
CA ILE A 27 2.13 -5.14 -6.58
C ILE A 27 2.22 -4.17 -7.78
N ARG A 28 3.38 -3.56 -8.00
CA ARG A 28 3.60 -2.64 -9.13
C ARG A 28 3.42 -3.32 -10.48
N ARG A 29 3.95 -4.54 -10.65
CA ARG A 29 3.92 -5.28 -11.92
C ARG A 29 2.53 -5.77 -12.28
N GLU A 30 1.82 -6.36 -11.33
CA GLU A 30 0.53 -7.02 -11.58
C GLU A 30 -0.65 -6.04 -11.47
N PHE A 31 -0.51 -4.96 -10.69
CA PHE A 31 -1.59 -4.03 -10.37
C PHE A 31 -1.34 -2.59 -10.84
N GLY A 32 -0.40 -2.35 -11.77
CA GLY A 32 -0.12 -1.02 -12.30
C GLY A 32 -1.31 -0.30 -12.96
N GLY A 33 -2.39 -1.01 -13.29
CA GLY A 33 -3.66 -0.45 -13.79
C GLY A 33 -4.79 -0.39 -12.76
N TYR A 34 -4.50 -0.64 -11.49
CA TYR A 34 -5.48 -0.68 -10.40
C TYR A 34 -5.33 0.57 -9.54
N ALA A 35 -6.43 1.01 -8.92
CA ALA A 35 -6.34 1.94 -7.80
C ALA A 35 -5.92 1.13 -6.57
N VAL A 36 -4.70 1.37 -6.06
CA VAL A 36 -4.18 0.68 -4.88
C VAL A 36 -4.33 1.58 -3.66
N ILE A 37 -5.02 1.11 -2.64
CA ILE A 37 -5.11 1.77 -1.33
C ILE A 37 -4.47 0.85 -0.31
N ALA A 38 -3.47 1.35 0.42
CA ALA A 38 -2.77 0.57 1.41
C ALA A 38 -2.73 1.30 2.76
N VAL A 39 -2.88 0.55 3.84
CA VAL A 39 -2.66 1.01 5.21
C VAL A 39 -1.30 0.51 5.66
N SER A 40 -0.46 1.42 6.16
CA SER A 40 0.88 1.08 6.61
C SER A 40 1.31 1.93 7.80
N HIS A 41 1.91 1.28 8.80
CA HIS A 41 2.60 1.94 9.91
C HIS A 41 4.08 2.25 9.58
N ARG A 42 4.52 2.01 8.34
CA ARG A 42 5.93 2.12 7.93
C ARG A 42 6.14 3.18 6.86
N LEU A 43 6.96 4.17 7.17
CA LEU A 43 7.31 5.25 6.26
C LEU A 43 7.93 4.74 4.94
N ASP A 44 8.76 3.70 4.98
CA ASP A 44 9.39 3.14 3.77
C ASP A 44 8.38 2.54 2.77
N MET A 45 7.17 2.20 3.22
CA MET A 45 6.13 1.66 2.36
C MET A 45 5.32 2.76 1.67
N ILE A 46 5.14 3.91 2.32
CA ILE A 46 4.30 5.01 1.81
C ILE A 46 5.03 5.91 0.81
N MET A 47 6.38 5.93 0.84
CA MET A 47 7.21 6.75 -0.07
C MET A 47 6.95 6.50 -1.55
N ASP A 48 6.38 5.34 -1.84
CA ASP A 48 6.17 4.80 -3.19
C ASP A 48 4.78 5.08 -3.76
N PHE A 49 3.88 5.69 -2.97
CA PHE A 49 2.50 5.99 -3.35
C PHE A 49 2.35 7.38 -3.95
N ASP A 50 1.39 7.53 -4.87
CA ASP A 50 1.10 8.82 -5.53
C ASP A 50 0.51 9.85 -4.56
N ARG A 51 -0.22 9.40 -3.54
CA ARG A 51 -0.86 10.22 -2.51
C ARG A 51 -0.78 9.54 -1.16
N VAL A 52 -0.61 10.35 -0.11
CA VAL A 52 -0.62 9.91 1.28
C VAL A 52 -1.74 10.67 1.99
N ALA A 53 -2.58 9.94 2.71
CA ALA A 53 -3.58 10.51 3.62
C ALA A 53 -3.24 10.06 5.04
N VAL A 54 -3.26 11.00 5.98
CA VAL A 54 -3.10 10.72 7.41
C VAL A 54 -4.48 10.71 8.03
N MET A 55 -4.74 9.73 8.89
CA MET A 55 -6.01 9.64 9.61
C MET A 55 -5.72 9.73 11.11
N ASP A 56 -6.40 10.65 11.78
CA ASP A 56 -6.31 10.85 13.23
C ASP A 56 -7.71 10.87 13.84
N THR A 57 -7.92 10.09 14.90
CA THR A 57 -9.20 9.99 15.63
C THR A 57 -10.47 9.75 14.78
N GLY A 58 -10.33 9.19 13.57
CA GLY A 58 -11.46 8.91 12.67
C GLY A 58 -11.66 9.94 11.56
N ASP A 59 -10.85 11.00 11.52
CA ASP A 59 -10.87 12.04 10.50
C ASP A 59 -9.57 12.05 9.68
N ILE A 60 -9.66 12.48 8.42
CA ILE A 60 -8.48 12.72 7.58
C ILE A 60 -7.93 14.11 7.92
N VAL A 61 -6.62 14.20 8.20
CA VAL A 61 -5.92 15.43 8.58
C VAL A 61 -4.87 15.87 7.54
#